data_AF-A0A3B6DLP8-F1
#
_entry.id   AF-A0A3B6DLP8-F1
#
_cell.length_a   1.000
_cell.length_b   1.000
_cell.length_c   1.000
_cell.angle_alpha   90.00
_cell.angle_beta   90.00
_cell.angle_gamma   90.00
#
_symmetry.space_group_name_H-M   'P 1'
#
loop_
_entity.id
_entity.type
_entity.pdbx_description
1 polymer ?
#
loop_
_entity_poly.entity_id
_entity_poly.type
_entity_poly.pdbx_seq_one_letter_code
_entity_poly.pdbx_strand_id
1 'polypeptide(L)'
;MGSKSEQRLDYVLVPLGLAVMVGYHLWLLLRIRRRPATTVIGINAINRRIWVRHIMEDPSGKHAVLAVQTMRNAIMDSSVLASVAITLSSLVAALMASGAAHGLFSGTASSAQNNSKNNIVLGAAGEAALSVKFLDILVCFLVAFLLNVQSIRYYSHTGVLVNVPLQAHRHHRPGLAIDYVTSTLNRGSYFWSLGVRAFYFSCPVFLWLFGPIPMFAACVAMVCTLYFLDVYKEWDREEEGDGLVAEDGEGDREEEGGTKMATSSV
;
A
#
# COMPACT_ATOMS: atom_id res chain seq x y z
N MET A 1 14.82 -33.64 -26.36
CA MET A 1 15.70 -32.45 -26.27
C MET A 1 15.03 -31.24 -25.60
N GLY A 2 13.93 -31.43 -24.84
CA GLY A 2 13.12 -30.34 -24.28
C GLY A 2 13.28 -30.04 -22.77
N SER A 3 13.95 -30.89 -21.97
CA SER A 3 14.05 -30.63 -20.51
C SER A 3 15.10 -29.57 -20.13
N LYS A 4 16.10 -29.32 -20.99
CA LYS A 4 17.12 -28.28 -20.74
C LYS A 4 16.59 -26.85 -20.94
N SER A 5 15.56 -26.66 -21.77
CA SER A 5 14.97 -25.34 -22.01
C SER A 5 14.13 -24.86 -20.83
N GLU A 6 13.37 -25.73 -20.19
CA GLU A 6 12.51 -25.37 -19.03
C GLU A 6 13.35 -25.04 -17.79
N GLN A 7 14.41 -25.82 -17.51
CA GLN A 7 15.37 -25.49 -16.44
C GLN A 7 16.11 -24.18 -16.71
N ARG A 8 16.54 -23.90 -17.95
CA ARG A 8 17.11 -22.58 -18.29
C ARG A 8 16.08 -21.47 -18.17
N LEU A 9 14.81 -21.74 -18.45
CA LEU A 9 13.74 -20.77 -18.32
C LEU A 9 13.54 -20.42 -16.85
N ASP A 10 13.41 -21.39 -15.95
CA ASP A 10 13.27 -21.15 -14.51
C ASP A 10 14.48 -20.40 -13.92
N TYR A 11 15.70 -20.78 -14.33
CA TYR A 11 16.95 -20.12 -13.89
C TYR A 11 17.12 -18.68 -14.39
N VAL A 12 16.40 -18.26 -15.43
CA VAL A 12 16.47 -16.90 -15.97
C VAL A 12 15.24 -16.10 -15.55
N LEU A 13 14.05 -16.68 -15.66
CA LEU A 13 12.77 -15.99 -15.46
C LEU A 13 12.50 -15.68 -13.99
N VAL A 14 12.92 -16.55 -13.07
CA VAL A 14 12.75 -16.33 -11.62
C VAL A 14 13.63 -15.19 -11.11
N PRO A 15 14.98 -15.19 -11.32
CA PRO A 15 15.80 -14.06 -10.92
C PRO A 15 15.52 -12.80 -11.74
N LEU A 16 15.09 -12.91 -13.00
CA LEU A 16 14.64 -11.74 -13.79
C LEU A 16 13.34 -11.14 -13.23
N GLY A 17 12.36 -11.98 -12.87
CA GLY A 17 11.12 -11.55 -12.22
C GLY A 17 11.39 -10.89 -10.87
N LEU A 18 12.25 -11.50 -10.05
CA LEU A 18 12.70 -10.91 -8.79
C LEU A 18 13.49 -9.61 -9.02
N ALA A 19 14.37 -9.54 -10.02
CA ALA A 19 15.14 -8.35 -10.35
C ALA A 19 14.25 -7.20 -10.87
N VAL A 20 13.22 -7.50 -11.66
CA VAL A 20 12.22 -6.51 -12.10
C VAL A 20 11.41 -6.02 -10.90
N MET A 21 11.05 -6.90 -9.97
CA MET A 21 10.27 -6.53 -8.78
C MET A 21 11.09 -5.72 -7.77
N VAL A 22 12.32 -6.14 -7.48
CA VAL A 22 13.27 -5.38 -6.65
C VAL A 22 13.64 -4.08 -7.35
N GLY A 23 13.85 -4.11 -8.66
CA GLY A 23 14.13 -2.95 -9.49
C GLY A 23 12.99 -1.93 -9.48
N TYR A 24 11.74 -2.38 -9.58
CA TYR A 24 10.56 -1.52 -9.46
C TYR A 24 10.46 -0.91 -8.06
N HIS A 25 10.60 -1.70 -7.01
CA HIS A 25 10.54 -1.19 -5.63
C HIS A 25 11.70 -0.25 -5.31
N LEU A 26 12.90 -0.51 -5.85
CA LEU A 26 14.07 0.34 -5.71
C LEU A 26 13.92 1.63 -6.53
N TRP A 27 13.42 1.55 -7.76
CA TRP A 27 13.11 2.71 -8.59
C TRP A 27 12.03 3.57 -7.94
N LEU A 28 11.00 2.96 -7.36
CA LEU A 28 9.94 3.65 -6.65
C LEU A 28 10.45 4.29 -5.36
N LEU A 29 11.30 3.60 -4.60
CA LEU A 29 11.98 4.15 -3.42
C LEU A 29 12.88 5.34 -3.80
N LEU A 30 13.61 5.22 -4.92
CA LEU A 30 14.45 6.28 -5.47
C LEU A 30 13.61 7.46 -5.98
N ARG A 31 12.45 7.21 -6.58
CA ARG A 31 11.53 8.24 -7.08
C ARG A 31 10.85 8.99 -5.93
N ILE A 32 10.37 8.27 -4.91
CA ILE A 32 9.83 8.85 -3.67
C ILE A 32 10.89 9.70 -2.97
N ARG A 33 12.16 9.26 -2.95
CA ARG A 33 13.26 10.04 -2.35
C ARG A 33 13.71 11.24 -3.17
N ARG A 34 13.75 11.13 -4.51
CA ARG A 34 14.27 12.20 -5.38
C ARG A 34 13.22 13.22 -5.80
N ARG A 35 11.92 12.85 -5.87
CA ARG A 35 10.82 13.73 -6.27
C ARG A 35 9.54 13.44 -5.46
N PRO A 36 9.45 13.86 -4.18
CA PRO A 36 8.27 13.63 -3.36
C PRO A 36 7.00 14.28 -3.92
N ALA A 37 7.11 15.45 -4.58
CA ALA A 37 5.96 16.19 -5.09
C ALA A 37 5.24 15.55 -6.30
N THR A 38 5.84 14.57 -6.98
CA THR A 38 5.25 13.94 -8.18
C THR A 38 4.70 12.54 -7.93
N THR A 39 4.51 12.17 -6.65
CA THR A 39 4.03 10.83 -6.28
C THR A 39 2.92 10.95 -5.25
N VAL A 40 1.89 10.09 -5.35
CA VAL A 40 0.75 10.05 -4.41
C VAL A 40 1.23 9.93 -2.96
N ILE A 41 2.28 9.13 -2.73
CA ILE A 41 2.88 8.93 -1.40
C ILE A 41 3.45 10.24 -0.83
N GLY A 42 4.14 11.03 -1.65
CA GLY A 42 4.73 12.29 -1.20
C GLY A 42 3.72 13.42 -1.07
N ILE A 43 2.72 13.51 -1.97
CA ILE A 43 1.59 14.45 -1.83
C ILE A 43 0.82 14.13 -0.54
N ASN A 44 0.50 12.87 -0.28
CA ASN A 44 -0.18 12.45 0.94
C ASN A 44 0.67 12.72 2.21
N ALA A 45 2.00 12.62 2.12
CA ALA A 45 2.89 12.99 3.22
C ALA A 45 2.87 14.51 3.52
N ILE A 46 2.76 15.35 2.48
CA ILE A 46 2.59 16.81 2.62
C ILE A 46 1.22 17.12 3.20
N ASN A 47 0.15 16.53 2.68
CA ASN A 47 -1.21 16.72 3.18
C ASN A 47 -1.35 16.30 4.65
N ARG A 48 -0.71 15.19 5.05
CA ARG A 48 -0.62 14.79 6.46
C ARG A 48 0.11 15.80 7.33
N ARG A 49 1.15 16.47 6.82
CA ARG A 49 1.84 17.54 7.56
C ARG A 49 0.92 18.73 7.81
N ILE A 50 0.19 19.16 6.78
CA ILE A 50 -0.78 20.26 6.87
C ILE A 50 -1.89 19.88 7.86
N TRP A 51 -2.39 18.65 7.78
CA TRP A 51 -3.42 18.12 8.66
C TRP A 51 -2.98 18.04 10.13
N VAL A 52 -1.79 17.48 10.42
CA VAL A 52 -1.26 17.41 11.79
C VAL A 52 -1.08 18.81 12.37
N ARG A 53 -0.53 19.74 11.58
CA ARG A 53 -0.40 21.15 11.98
C ARG A 53 -1.74 21.76 12.37
N HIS A 54 -2.75 21.58 11.51
CA HIS A 54 -4.10 22.10 11.75
C HIS A 54 -4.71 21.55 13.04
N ILE A 55 -4.56 20.25 13.32
CA ILE A 55 -5.08 19.63 14.55
C ILE A 55 -4.36 20.13 15.80
N MET A 56 -3.03 20.28 15.74
CA MET A 56 -2.21 20.64 16.90
C MET A 56 -2.22 22.14 17.22
N GLU A 57 -2.51 23.00 16.23
CA GLU A 57 -2.60 24.46 16.41
C GLU A 57 -4.02 24.91 16.84
N ASP A 58 -5.05 24.08 16.68
CA ASP A 58 -6.43 24.39 17.11
C ASP A 58 -6.58 24.38 18.66
N PRO A 59 -6.85 25.53 19.30
CA PRO A 59 -6.99 25.62 20.76
C PRO A 59 -8.23 24.91 21.32
N SER A 60 -9.23 24.62 20.47
CA SER A 60 -10.51 24.04 20.91
C SER A 60 -10.44 22.53 21.15
N GLY A 61 -9.40 21.86 20.63
CA GLY A 61 -9.23 20.40 20.73
C GLY A 61 -10.30 19.58 19.99
N LYS A 62 -11.22 20.23 19.27
CA LYS A 62 -12.37 19.58 18.60
C LYS A 62 -11.93 18.56 17.55
N HIS A 63 -10.83 18.86 16.85
CA HIS A 63 -10.30 18.00 15.79
C HIS A 63 -9.39 16.88 16.30
N ALA A 64 -8.99 16.88 17.58
CA ALA A 64 -8.14 15.84 18.16
C ALA A 64 -8.85 14.47 18.21
N VAL A 65 -10.15 14.46 18.52
CA VAL A 65 -10.96 13.23 18.52
C VAL A 65 -11.03 12.62 17.13
N LEU A 66 -11.25 13.44 16.10
CA LEU A 66 -11.26 12.98 14.71
C LEU A 66 -9.89 12.40 14.32
N ALA A 67 -8.79 13.04 14.74
CA ALA A 67 -7.44 12.54 14.49
C ALA A 67 -7.19 11.16 15.10
N VAL A 68 -7.56 10.96 16.37
CA VAL A 68 -7.46 9.67 17.06
C VAL A 68 -8.33 8.62 16.36
N GLN A 69 -9.53 8.99 15.93
CA GLN A 69 -10.43 8.08 15.23
C GLN A 69 -9.86 7.66 13.87
N THR A 70 -9.30 8.58 13.09
CA THR A 70 -8.61 8.27 11.82
C THR A 70 -7.43 7.32 12.06
N MET A 71 -6.62 7.57 13.09
CA MET A 71 -5.50 6.68 13.44
C MET A 71 -5.99 5.30 13.90
N ARG A 72 -7.10 5.23 14.64
CA ARG A 72 -7.73 3.96 15.04
C ARG A 72 -8.18 3.16 13.83
N ASN A 73 -8.80 3.80 12.83
CA ASN A 73 -9.19 3.13 11.60
C ASN A 73 -7.97 2.56 10.87
N ALA A 74 -6.89 3.33 10.74
CA ALA A 74 -5.65 2.86 10.14
C ALA A 74 -4.98 1.71 10.92
N ILE A 75 -5.08 1.70 12.25
CA ILE A 75 -4.64 0.60 13.12
C ILE A 75 -5.50 -0.65 12.87
N MET A 76 -6.83 -0.51 12.76
CA MET A 76 -7.73 -1.62 12.46
C MET A 76 -7.38 -2.24 11.10
N ASP A 77 -7.20 -1.42 10.06
CA ASP A 77 -6.81 -1.89 8.72
C ASP A 77 -5.47 -2.64 8.75
N SER A 78 -4.46 -2.07 9.44
CA SER A 78 -3.15 -2.72 9.61
C SER A 78 -3.26 -4.04 10.39
N SER A 79 -4.13 -4.10 11.40
CA SER A 79 -4.36 -5.28 12.24
C SER A 79 -5.02 -6.43 11.46
N VAL A 80 -6.00 -6.10 10.62
CA VAL A 80 -6.64 -7.08 9.71
C VAL A 80 -5.57 -7.64 8.77
N LEU A 81 -4.79 -6.79 8.10
CA LEU A 81 -3.73 -7.24 7.19
C LEU A 81 -2.66 -8.09 7.91
N ALA A 82 -2.24 -7.71 9.11
CA ALA A 82 -1.31 -8.49 9.91
C ALA A 82 -1.90 -9.87 10.27
N SER A 83 -3.17 -9.92 10.69
CA SER A 83 -3.85 -11.15 11.08
C SER A 83 -3.98 -12.11 9.89
N VAL A 84 -4.33 -11.58 8.71
CA VAL A 84 -4.38 -12.40 7.49
C VAL A 84 -2.97 -12.89 7.12
N ALA A 85 -1.95 -12.04 7.17
CA ALA A 85 -0.57 -12.42 6.83
C ALA A 85 -0.03 -13.54 7.73
N ILE A 86 -0.24 -13.46 9.05
CA ILE A 86 0.22 -14.52 9.97
C ILE A 86 -0.60 -15.81 9.82
N THR A 87 -1.90 -15.69 9.54
CA THR A 87 -2.77 -16.85 9.29
C THR A 87 -2.33 -17.60 8.03
N LEU A 88 -2.06 -16.87 6.94
CA LEU A 88 -1.55 -17.45 5.70
C LEU A 88 -0.15 -18.05 5.88
N SER A 89 0.72 -17.40 6.67
CA SER A 89 2.03 -17.95 7.02
C SER A 89 1.91 -19.28 7.76
N SER A 90 1.01 -19.36 8.74
CA SER A 90 0.71 -20.60 9.49
C SER A 90 0.15 -21.68 8.59
N LEU A 91 -0.78 -21.34 7.69
CA LEU A 91 -1.35 -22.28 6.72
C LEU A 91 -0.28 -22.85 5.80
N VAL A 92 0.60 -22.01 5.24
CA VAL A 92 1.72 -22.43 4.40
C VAL A 92 2.66 -23.36 5.18
N ALA A 93 3.02 -23.00 6.41
CA ALA A 93 3.87 -23.83 7.26
C ALA A 93 3.22 -25.19 7.58
N ALA A 94 1.92 -25.22 7.86
CA ALA A 94 1.16 -26.44 8.14
C ALA A 94 1.03 -27.35 6.90
N LEU A 95 0.80 -26.78 5.72
CA LEU A 95 0.78 -27.52 4.45
C LEU A 95 2.14 -28.16 4.14
N MET A 96 3.22 -27.48 4.50
CA MET A 96 4.58 -28.02 4.39
C MET A 96 4.84 -29.12 5.42
N ALA A 97 4.50 -28.89 6.69
CA ALA A 97 4.74 -29.85 7.77
C ALA A 97 3.92 -31.15 7.63
N SER A 98 2.71 -31.06 7.06
CA SER A 98 1.85 -32.23 6.82
C SER A 98 2.25 -33.06 5.60
N GLY A 99 3.20 -32.59 4.78
CA GLY A 99 3.56 -33.23 3.51
C GLY A 99 2.48 -33.16 2.43
N ALA A 100 1.30 -32.57 2.72
CA ALA A 100 0.20 -32.40 1.78
C ALA A 100 0.60 -31.53 0.58
N ALA A 101 1.45 -30.52 0.82
CA ALA A 101 2.05 -29.71 -0.24
C ALA A 101 2.84 -30.56 -1.25
N HIS A 102 3.55 -31.59 -0.77
CA HIS A 102 4.30 -32.48 -1.65
C HIS A 102 3.36 -33.32 -2.52
N GLY A 103 2.28 -33.87 -1.96
CA GLY A 103 1.28 -34.61 -2.72
C GLY A 103 0.52 -33.75 -3.74
N LEU A 104 0.21 -32.49 -3.39
CA LEU A 104 -0.59 -31.60 -4.23
C LEU A 104 0.21 -30.98 -5.40
N PHE A 105 1.48 -30.65 -5.17
CA PHE A 105 2.29 -29.89 -6.14
C PHE A 105 3.43 -30.71 -6.78
N SER A 106 3.76 -31.90 -6.27
CA SER A 106 4.72 -32.79 -6.96
C SER A 106 4.13 -33.38 -8.24
N GLY A 107 2.81 -33.56 -8.35
CA GLY A 107 2.16 -34.10 -9.55
C GLY A 107 2.07 -33.11 -10.73
N THR A 108 2.11 -31.81 -10.45
CA THR A 108 2.10 -30.73 -11.47
C THR A 108 3.52 -30.34 -11.92
N ALA A 109 4.55 -30.62 -11.11
CA ALA A 109 5.95 -30.45 -11.52
C ALA A 109 6.43 -31.55 -12.50
N SER A 110 5.65 -32.62 -12.69
CA SER A 110 6.08 -33.82 -13.44
C SER A 110 5.02 -34.40 -14.38
N SER A 111 4.13 -33.60 -14.95
CA SER A 111 3.24 -34.06 -16.03
C SER A 111 3.96 -34.26 -17.38
N ALA A 112 5.29 -34.13 -17.45
CA ALA A 112 6.08 -34.35 -18.66
C ALA A 112 7.17 -35.44 -18.55
N GLN A 113 7.32 -36.17 -17.45
CA GLN A 113 8.44 -37.12 -17.28
C GLN A 113 7.99 -38.57 -17.16
N ASN A 114 7.65 -39.15 -18.31
CA ASN A 114 7.53 -40.59 -18.48
C ASN A 114 8.95 -41.21 -18.56
N ASN A 115 9.16 -42.31 -17.83
CA ASN A 115 10.28 -43.26 -17.92
C ASN A 115 11.74 -42.76 -17.73
N SER A 116 12.30 -42.94 -16.53
CA SER A 116 13.55 -43.70 -16.34
C SER A 116 14.00 -43.77 -14.88
N LYS A 117 14.63 -44.89 -14.54
CA LYS A 117 15.00 -45.41 -13.22
C LYS A 117 16.07 -44.59 -12.43
N ASN A 118 16.15 -43.28 -12.63
CA ASN A 118 17.08 -42.36 -11.94
C ASN A 118 16.37 -41.42 -10.94
N ASN A 119 15.12 -41.72 -10.59
CA ASN A 119 14.18 -40.79 -9.94
C ASN A 119 14.42 -40.47 -8.45
N ILE A 120 15.34 -41.15 -7.75
CA ILE A 120 15.52 -40.90 -6.30
C ILE A 120 16.27 -39.58 -6.06
N VAL A 121 17.29 -39.28 -6.88
CA VAL A 121 18.04 -38.01 -6.76
C VAL A 121 17.28 -36.83 -7.37
N LEU A 122 16.49 -37.07 -8.42
CA LEU A 122 15.68 -36.02 -9.07
C LEU A 122 14.41 -35.70 -8.26
N GLY A 123 13.85 -36.68 -7.54
CA GLY A 123 12.77 -36.45 -6.57
C GLY A 123 13.22 -35.56 -5.40
N ALA A 124 14.40 -35.82 -4.84
CA ALA A 124 15.00 -34.97 -3.80
C ALA A 124 15.26 -33.53 -4.29
N ALA A 125 15.64 -33.35 -5.56
CA ALA A 125 15.81 -32.03 -6.16
C ALA A 125 14.47 -31.29 -6.36
N GLY A 126 13.40 -32.01 -6.71
CA GLY A 126 12.03 -31.48 -6.79
C GLY A 126 11.45 -31.11 -5.42
N GLU A 127 11.68 -31.95 -4.41
CA GLU A 127 11.33 -31.73 -2.99
C GLU A 127 12.00 -30.48 -2.44
N ALA A 128 13.31 -30.32 -2.69
CA ALA A 128 14.06 -29.14 -2.30
C ALA A 128 13.56 -27.88 -3.03
N ALA A 129 13.27 -27.98 -4.33
CA ALA A 129 12.76 -26.85 -5.11
C ALA A 129 11.38 -26.38 -4.63
N LEU A 130 10.46 -27.31 -4.33
CA LEU A 130 9.15 -26.97 -3.75
C LEU A 130 9.31 -26.34 -2.36
N SER A 131 10.20 -26.88 -1.53
CA SER A 131 10.45 -26.33 -0.19
C SER A 131 10.95 -24.89 -0.23
N VAL A 132 11.83 -24.56 -1.18
CA VAL A 132 12.29 -23.18 -1.41
C VAL A 132 11.12 -22.27 -1.80
N LYS A 133 10.24 -22.69 -2.72
CA LYS A 133 9.06 -21.91 -3.13
C LYS A 133 8.14 -21.58 -1.95
N PHE A 134 7.83 -22.56 -1.10
CA PHE A 134 6.99 -22.33 0.07
C PHE A 134 7.67 -21.48 1.14
N LEU A 135 8.99 -21.63 1.32
CA LEU A 135 9.78 -20.77 2.20
C LEU A 135 9.74 -19.32 1.72
N ASP A 136 9.86 -19.06 0.41
CA ASP A 136 9.77 -17.72 -0.16
C ASP A 136 8.40 -17.08 0.09
N ILE A 137 7.31 -17.85 -0.07
CA ILE A 137 5.94 -17.40 0.24
C ILE A 137 5.82 -17.05 1.73
N LEU A 138 6.33 -17.91 2.61
CA LEU A 138 6.29 -17.72 4.06
C LEU A 138 7.07 -16.46 4.47
N VAL A 139 8.28 -16.27 3.94
CA VAL A 139 9.09 -15.07 4.19
C VAL A 139 8.37 -13.82 3.70
N CYS A 140 7.73 -13.87 2.52
CA CYS A 140 6.96 -12.75 2.00
C CYS A 140 5.81 -12.34 2.93
N PHE A 141 5.01 -13.30 3.41
CA PHE A 141 3.93 -13.02 4.36
C PHE A 141 4.45 -12.56 5.72
N LEU A 142 5.56 -13.11 6.20
CA LEU A 142 6.17 -12.68 7.47
C LEU A 142 6.66 -11.22 7.38
N VAL A 143 7.27 -10.84 6.26
CA VAL A 143 7.67 -9.45 6.01
C VAL A 143 6.42 -8.54 5.99
N ALA A 144 5.35 -8.92 5.29
CA ALA A 144 4.10 -8.17 5.28
C ALA A 144 3.51 -8.03 6.71
N PHE A 145 3.54 -9.10 7.51
CA PHE A 145 3.13 -9.08 8.91
C PHE A 145 3.95 -8.09 9.73
N LEU A 146 5.28 -8.18 9.69
CA LEU A 146 6.17 -7.30 10.45
C LEU A 146 5.98 -5.83 10.08
N LEU A 147 5.82 -5.52 8.79
CA LEU A 147 5.57 -4.15 8.32
C LEU A 147 4.24 -3.60 8.85
N ASN A 148 3.16 -4.40 8.82
CA ASN A 148 1.87 -4.00 9.38
C ASN A 148 1.93 -3.83 10.91
N VAL A 149 2.67 -4.68 11.64
CA VAL A 149 2.89 -4.51 13.09
C VAL A 149 3.67 -3.23 13.41
N GLN A 150 4.68 -2.88 12.60
CA GLN A 150 5.39 -1.61 12.76
C GLN A 150 4.48 -0.41 12.48
N SER A 151 3.63 -0.48 11.44
CA SER A 151 2.61 0.53 11.16
C SER A 151 1.71 0.78 12.38
N ILE A 152 1.17 -0.27 13.01
CA ILE A 152 0.34 -0.17 14.23
C ILE A 152 1.10 0.58 15.33
N ARG A 153 2.36 0.21 15.60
CA ARG A 153 3.17 0.86 16.63
C ARG A 153 3.30 2.37 16.38
N TYR A 154 3.63 2.76 15.15
CA TYR A 154 3.80 4.17 14.80
C TYR A 154 2.48 4.94 14.86
N TYR A 155 1.36 4.35 14.40
CA TYR A 155 0.05 4.98 14.53
C TYR A 155 -0.41 5.12 15.98
N SER A 156 -0.22 4.10 16.82
CA SER A 156 -0.52 4.20 18.26
C SER A 156 0.32 5.29 18.93
N HIS A 157 1.62 5.36 18.63
CA HIS A 157 2.49 6.38 19.19
C HIS A 157 2.07 7.78 18.72
N THR A 158 1.76 7.94 17.43
CA THR A 158 1.25 9.21 16.88
C THR A 158 -0.07 9.61 17.54
N GLY A 159 -0.95 8.66 17.81
CA GLY A 159 -2.23 8.89 18.48
C GLY A 159 -2.07 9.45 19.89
N VAL A 160 -1.01 9.08 20.60
CA VAL A 160 -0.68 9.71 21.89
C VAL A 160 -0.08 11.10 21.66
N LEU A 161 0.91 11.22 20.76
CA LEU A 161 1.62 12.47 20.50
C LEU A 161 0.70 13.62 20.04
N VAL A 162 -0.29 13.33 19.19
CA VAL A 162 -1.18 14.36 18.63
C VAL A 162 -2.08 15.00 19.69
N ASN A 163 -2.27 14.34 20.83
CA ASN A 163 -3.05 14.85 21.96
C ASN A 163 -2.21 15.62 22.99
N VAL A 164 -0.90 15.71 22.83
CA VAL A 164 -0.03 16.46 23.75
C VAL A 164 -0.16 17.96 23.46
N PRO A 165 -0.61 18.79 24.41
CA PRO A 165 -0.84 20.20 24.17
C PRO A 165 0.47 20.93 23.85
N LEU A 166 0.47 21.73 22.78
CA LEU A 166 1.65 22.52 22.34
C LEU A 166 2.19 23.43 23.44
N GLN A 167 1.35 23.86 24.38
CA GLN A 167 1.74 24.71 25.51
C GLN A 167 2.66 24.00 26.51
N ALA A 168 2.63 22.66 26.59
CA ALA A 168 3.60 21.89 27.39
C ALA A 168 5.01 21.93 26.78
N HIS A 169 5.10 22.18 25.46
CA HIS A 169 6.37 22.34 24.75
C HIS A 169 6.91 23.78 24.80
N ARG A 170 6.42 24.67 25.68
CA ARG A 170 6.78 26.11 25.75
C ARG A 170 8.28 26.42 25.77
N HIS A 171 9.13 25.50 26.21
CA HIS A 171 10.60 25.64 26.22
C HIS A 171 11.30 25.15 24.94
N HIS A 172 10.58 24.48 24.03
CA HIS A 172 11.09 23.97 22.75
C HIS A 172 10.27 24.52 21.58
N ARG A 173 10.91 24.71 20.42
CA ARG A 173 10.27 25.33 19.25
C ARG A 173 9.01 24.52 18.86
N PRO A 174 7.79 25.08 18.91
CA PRO A 174 6.54 24.34 18.68
C PRO A 174 6.47 23.69 17.30
N GLY A 175 7.12 24.28 16.29
CA GLY A 175 7.26 23.66 14.96
C GLY A 175 8.01 22.32 14.97
N LEU A 176 8.95 22.13 15.90
CA LEU A 176 9.72 20.88 16.02
C LEU A 176 8.86 19.72 16.53
N ALA A 177 7.89 20.01 17.42
CA ALA A 177 6.93 19.03 17.90
C ALA A 177 6.02 18.57 16.75
N ILE A 178 5.46 19.51 15.99
CA ILE A 178 4.60 19.22 14.82
C ILE A 178 5.36 18.40 13.77
N ASP A 179 6.60 18.77 13.47
CA ASP A 179 7.44 18.03 12.52
C ASP A 179 7.77 16.61 13.03
N TYR A 180 7.96 16.43 14.33
CA TYR A 180 8.17 15.12 14.94
C TYR A 180 6.93 14.22 14.87
N VAL A 181 5.75 14.75 15.24
CA VAL A 181 4.47 14.01 15.13
C VAL A 181 4.19 13.65 13.67
N THR A 182 4.37 14.60 12.76
CA THR A 182 4.21 14.38 11.32
C THR A 182 5.17 13.31 10.78
N SER A 183 6.44 13.36 11.17
CA SER A 183 7.44 12.37 10.75
C SER A 183 7.09 10.96 11.26
N THR A 184 6.61 10.88 12.50
CA THR A 184 6.15 9.63 13.11
C THR A 184 4.91 9.07 12.39
N LEU A 185 3.94 9.93 12.07
CA LEU A 185 2.74 9.56 11.30
C LEU A 185 3.11 9.08 9.89
N ASN A 186 3.99 9.82 9.20
CA ASN A 186 4.44 9.46 7.85
C ASN A 186 5.22 8.15 7.84
N ARG A 187 6.07 7.89 8.85
CA ARG A 187 6.71 6.58 9.03
C ARG A 187 5.67 5.46 9.13
N GLY A 188 4.65 5.63 9.98
CA GLY A 188 3.55 4.66 10.10
C GLY A 188 2.87 4.39 8.76
N SER A 189 2.52 5.45 8.03
CA SER A 189 1.93 5.30 6.70
C SER A 189 2.86 4.63 5.69
N TYR A 190 4.17 4.87 5.74
CA TYR A 190 5.11 4.19 4.85
C TYR A 190 5.19 2.69 5.15
N PHE A 191 5.23 2.31 6.43
CA PHE A 191 5.19 0.90 6.82
C PHE A 191 3.89 0.22 6.41
N TRP A 192 2.76 0.90 6.54
CA TRP A 192 1.46 0.40 6.07
C TRP A 192 1.45 0.18 4.55
N SER A 193 1.83 1.20 3.77
CA SER A 193 1.88 1.08 2.31
C SER A 193 2.87 0.02 1.84
N LEU A 194 4.02 -0.11 2.51
CA LEU A 194 5.00 -1.16 2.21
C LEU A 194 4.46 -2.55 2.57
N GLY A 195 3.73 -2.67 3.68
CA GLY A 195 3.08 -3.91 4.10
C GLY A 195 2.04 -4.40 3.11
N VAL A 196 1.18 -3.50 2.62
CA VAL A 196 0.20 -3.79 1.55
C VAL A 196 0.90 -4.24 0.26
N ARG A 197 2.00 -3.57 -0.12
CA ARG A 197 2.79 -3.96 -1.32
C ARG A 197 3.47 -5.30 -1.16
N ALA A 198 3.98 -5.62 0.03
CA ALA A 198 4.52 -6.95 0.33
C ALA A 198 3.42 -8.01 0.24
N PHE A 199 2.19 -7.68 0.67
CA PHE A 199 1.03 -8.57 0.51
C PHE A 199 0.72 -8.81 -0.97
N TYR A 200 0.75 -7.77 -1.80
CA TYR A 200 0.58 -7.91 -3.25
C TYR A 200 1.68 -8.72 -3.92
N PHE A 201 2.92 -8.56 -3.45
CA PHE A 201 4.06 -9.35 -3.91
C PHE A 201 3.91 -10.84 -3.60
N SER A 202 3.20 -11.20 -2.52
CA SER A 202 2.93 -12.60 -2.22
C SER A 202 2.09 -13.31 -3.29
N CYS A 203 1.27 -12.59 -4.07
CA CYS A 203 0.40 -13.18 -5.08
C CYS A 203 1.17 -13.79 -6.28
N PRO A 204 2.11 -13.08 -6.94
CA PRO A 204 2.98 -13.68 -7.95
C PRO A 204 3.81 -14.85 -7.43
N VAL A 205 4.35 -14.74 -6.20
CA VAL A 205 5.14 -15.83 -5.59
C VAL A 205 4.26 -17.05 -5.31
N PHE A 206 3.00 -16.86 -4.92
CA PHE A 206 2.04 -17.95 -4.80
C PHE A 206 1.73 -18.59 -6.17
N LEU A 207 1.56 -17.77 -7.22
CA LEU A 207 1.31 -18.25 -8.59
C LEU A 207 2.49 -19.02 -9.17
N TRP A 208 3.70 -18.83 -8.65
CA TRP A 208 4.89 -19.61 -8.99
C TRP A 208 4.79 -21.09 -8.60
N LEU A 209 3.86 -21.47 -7.71
CA LEU A 209 3.53 -22.86 -7.43
C LEU A 209 2.89 -23.57 -8.64
N PHE A 210 2.17 -22.84 -9.50
CA PHE A 210 1.53 -23.38 -10.70
C PHE A 210 2.43 -23.35 -11.93
N GLY A 211 3.57 -22.65 -11.86
CA GLY A 211 4.57 -22.60 -12.92
C GLY A 211 5.14 -21.20 -13.17
N PRO A 212 6.16 -21.08 -14.03
CA PRO A 212 6.82 -19.81 -14.34
C PRO A 212 5.95 -18.88 -15.22
N ILE A 213 5.07 -19.42 -16.05
CA ILE A 213 4.18 -18.64 -16.94
C ILE A 213 3.15 -17.80 -16.14
N PRO A 214 2.34 -18.38 -15.22
CA PRO A 214 1.41 -17.59 -14.42
C PRO A 214 2.12 -16.62 -13.47
N MET A 215 3.32 -16.97 -12.97
CA MET A 215 4.16 -16.05 -12.19
C MET A 215 4.53 -14.80 -13.00
N PHE A 216 5.00 -14.97 -14.24
CA PHE A 216 5.39 -13.86 -15.10
C PHE A 216 4.19 -12.96 -15.45
N ALA A 217 3.06 -13.56 -15.81
CA ALA A 217 1.82 -12.82 -16.07
C ALA A 217 1.38 -12.00 -14.84
N ALA A 218 1.47 -12.60 -13.64
CA ALA A 218 1.16 -11.93 -12.38
C ALA A 218 2.13 -10.77 -12.09
N CYS A 219 3.43 -10.94 -12.35
CA CYS A 219 4.41 -9.86 -12.22
C CYS A 219 4.07 -8.69 -13.15
N VAL A 220 3.72 -8.94 -14.41
CA VAL A 220 3.33 -7.89 -15.36
C VAL A 220 2.04 -7.18 -14.90
N ALA A 221 1.00 -7.94 -14.52
CA ALA A 221 -0.24 -7.39 -14.01
C ALA A 221 -0.04 -6.56 -12.73
N MET A 222 0.83 -7.03 -11.84
CA MET A 222 1.21 -6.32 -10.62
C MET A 222 1.92 -5.00 -10.93
N VAL A 223 2.90 -5.01 -11.84
CA VAL A 223 3.62 -3.79 -12.25
C VAL A 223 2.67 -2.81 -12.91
N CYS A 224 1.75 -3.26 -13.78
CA CYS A 224 0.73 -2.40 -14.37
C CYS A 224 -0.17 -1.78 -13.29
N THR A 225 -0.68 -2.57 -12.36
CA THR A 225 -1.56 -2.11 -11.28
C THR A 225 -0.84 -1.10 -10.39
N LEU A 226 0.39 -1.40 -9.96
CA LEU A 226 1.22 -0.49 -9.16
C LEU A 226 1.58 0.78 -9.92
N TYR A 227 1.85 0.70 -11.22
CA TYR A 227 2.09 1.88 -12.05
C TYR A 227 0.87 2.79 -12.09
N PHE A 228 -0.34 2.27 -12.28
CA PHE A 228 -1.56 3.09 -12.21
C PHE A 228 -1.80 3.67 -10.81
N LEU A 229 -1.49 2.91 -9.75
CA LEU A 229 -1.65 3.37 -8.37
C LEU A 229 -0.63 4.46 -7.98
N ASP A 230 0.59 4.38 -8.52
CA ASP A 230 1.68 5.32 -8.25
C ASP A 230 1.67 6.53 -9.19
N VAL A 231 1.14 6.39 -10.41
CA VAL A 231 0.97 7.44 -11.43
C VAL A 231 -0.49 7.90 -11.44
N TYR A 232 -0.92 8.50 -10.34
CA TYR A 232 -2.16 9.27 -10.31
C TYR A 232 -1.88 10.63 -10.97
N LYS A 233 -2.44 10.85 -12.17
CA LYS A 233 -2.20 12.04 -13.02
C LYS A 233 -3.29 13.11 -12.88
N GLU A 234 -4.25 12.95 -11.97
CA GLU A 234 -5.47 13.78 -11.94
C GLU A 234 -5.34 15.10 -11.16
N TRP A 235 -4.25 15.34 -10.42
CA TRP A 235 -4.15 16.57 -9.59
C TRP A 235 -3.79 17.84 -10.39
N ASP A 236 -3.37 17.69 -11.65
CA ASP A 236 -3.02 18.80 -12.55
C ASP A 236 -4.11 19.13 -13.59
N ARG A 237 -5.35 18.64 -13.43
CA ARG A 237 -6.47 19.25 -14.14
C ARG A 237 -6.78 20.58 -13.47
N GLU A 238 -6.00 21.60 -13.84
CA GLU A 238 -6.50 22.97 -13.84
C GLU A 238 -7.88 22.96 -14.51
N GLU A 239 -8.79 23.74 -13.93
CA GLU A 239 -10.13 23.99 -14.44
C GLU A 239 -10.07 24.50 -15.89
N GLU A 240 -9.98 23.59 -16.87
CA GLU A 240 -10.19 23.93 -18.26
C GLU A 240 -11.68 24.16 -18.49
N GLY A 241 -12.07 25.43 -18.29
CA GLY A 241 -13.15 26.06 -19.04
C GLY A 241 -14.54 25.95 -18.43
N ASP A 242 -14.91 26.93 -17.60
CA ASP A 242 -16.22 27.56 -17.73
C ASP A 242 -16.04 29.08 -17.72
N GLY A 243 -15.54 29.57 -18.85
CA GLY A 243 -15.59 30.97 -19.22
C GLY A 243 -16.73 31.21 -20.20
N LEU A 244 -17.65 32.10 -19.81
CA LEU A 244 -18.55 32.90 -20.65
C LEU A 244 -19.79 32.20 -21.24
N VAL A 245 -20.95 32.50 -20.64
CA VAL A 245 -21.99 33.24 -21.36
C VAL A 245 -22.52 34.34 -20.44
N ALA A 246 -22.06 35.58 -20.68
CA ALA A 246 -22.82 36.76 -20.35
C ALA A 246 -23.86 36.93 -21.47
N GLU A 247 -25.15 36.78 -21.16
CA GLU A 247 -26.21 37.41 -21.95
C GLU A 247 -26.66 38.67 -21.22
N ASP A 248 -26.24 39.81 -21.74
CA ASP A 248 -26.84 41.12 -21.51
C ASP A 248 -27.92 41.38 -22.58
N GLY A 249 -29.04 41.98 -22.15
CA GLY A 249 -30.08 42.63 -22.96
C GLY A 249 -31.37 41.82 -23.06
N GLU A 250 -32.59 42.32 -22.79
CA GLU A 250 -33.12 43.66 -23.08
C GLU A 250 -34.57 43.80 -22.51
N GLY A 251 -34.96 45.00 -22.03
CA GLY A 251 -36.35 45.50 -21.83
C GLY A 251 -37.17 44.86 -20.69
N ASP A 252 -37.80 45.55 -19.73
CA ASP A 252 -38.60 46.76 -19.87
C ASP A 252 -38.65 47.58 -18.56
N ARG A 253 -38.82 48.89 -18.75
CA ARG A 253 -39.17 49.88 -17.71
C ARG A 253 -40.68 49.84 -17.46
N GLU A 254 -41.08 50.21 -16.24
CA GLU A 254 -42.20 51.10 -15.86
C GLU A 254 -42.49 50.86 -14.36
N GLU A 255 -42.10 51.77 -13.46
CA GLU A 255 -42.81 52.98 -12.99
C GLU A 255 -43.72 52.75 -11.77
N GLU A 256 -43.52 53.66 -10.80
CA GLU A 256 -44.43 54.16 -9.75
C GLU A 256 -44.96 53.27 -8.61
N GLY A 257 -44.76 53.78 -7.38
CA GLY A 257 -45.91 54.02 -6.50
C GLY A 257 -45.91 53.39 -5.10
N GLY A 258 -45.52 54.20 -4.09
CA GLY A 258 -46.38 54.40 -2.92
C GLY A 258 -46.34 53.42 -1.72
N THR A 259 -45.67 53.89 -0.65
CA THR A 259 -46.21 53.99 0.73
C THR A 259 -46.81 52.75 1.43
N LYS A 260 -46.17 52.29 2.53
CA LYS A 260 -46.67 52.48 3.93
C LYS A 260 -45.80 51.76 4.97
N MET A 261 -45.33 52.54 5.95
CA MET A 261 -45.03 52.09 7.32
C MET A 261 -46.32 51.62 8.03
N ALA A 262 -46.20 50.58 8.86
CA ALA A 262 -46.87 50.40 10.16
C ALA A 262 -46.31 49.10 10.80
N THR A 263 -45.42 49.19 11.80
CA THR A 263 -45.73 49.02 13.25
C THR A 263 -46.63 47.83 13.59
N SER A 264 -46.10 46.84 14.32
CA SER A 264 -46.43 46.58 15.74
C SER A 264 -46.05 45.16 16.18
N SER A 265 -45.45 45.12 17.36
CA SER A 265 -45.21 44.03 18.30
C SER A 265 -46.34 43.01 18.47
N VAL A 266 -45.98 41.74 18.71
CA VAL A 266 -46.03 41.05 20.02
C VAL A 266 -44.82 40.13 20.12
#